data_AF-A0A914YN15-F1
#
_entry.id   AF-A0A914YN15-F1
#
_cell.length_a   1.000
_cell.length_b   1.000
_cell.length_c   1.000
_cell.angle_alpha   90.00
_cell.angle_beta   90.00
_cell.angle_gamma   90.00
#
_symmetry.space_group_name_H-M   'P 1'
#
loop_
_entity.id
_entity.type
_entity.pdbx_description
1 polymer ?
#
loop_
_entity_poly.entity_id
_entity_poly.type
_entity_poly.pdbx_seq_one_letter_code
_entity_poly.pdbx_strand_id
1 'polypeptide(L)'
;MTTAFGAPVVDNQNSKTAGPRGPLLMEDVWLLEKLANLNREIIPERRMHAKGSGAFGTFTVTHDISKYTRAKLFEKRGAADAERDIRGFALKFYTKEGNWDLVGNNIPVFFIQDAMKFPDLVHAVKMEPDRAFPQAATAHDTFWDFI
;
A
#
# COMPACT_ATOMS: atom_id res chain seq x y z
N MET A 1 14.26 25.49 -8.65
CA MET A 1 13.36 24.92 -7.63
C MET A 1 12.19 25.88 -7.43
N THR A 2 10.98 25.39 -7.25
CA THR A 2 9.75 26.21 -7.16
C THR A 2 8.88 25.75 -5.99
N THR A 3 7.98 26.62 -5.56
CA THR A 3 6.85 26.28 -4.69
C THR A 3 5.82 25.43 -5.44
N ALA A 4 4.84 24.87 -4.73
CA ALA A 4 3.72 24.12 -5.29
C ALA A 4 2.86 24.98 -6.25
N PHE A 5 2.85 26.31 -6.05
CA PHE A 5 2.15 27.27 -6.91
C PHE A 5 3.03 27.85 -8.03
N GLY A 6 4.23 27.29 -8.24
CA GLY A 6 5.10 27.62 -9.36
C GLY A 6 5.98 28.86 -9.16
N ALA A 7 5.89 29.56 -8.01
CA ALA A 7 6.78 30.68 -7.72
C ALA A 7 8.23 30.18 -7.51
N PRO A 8 9.25 30.89 -8.03
CA PRO A 8 10.65 30.50 -7.86
C PRO A 8 11.08 30.62 -6.40
N VAL A 9 11.85 29.63 -5.92
CA VAL A 9 12.47 29.67 -4.59
C VAL A 9 13.90 30.16 -4.72
N VAL A 10 14.20 31.27 -4.06
CA VAL A 10 15.50 31.96 -4.14
C VAL A 10 16.55 31.40 -3.17
N ASP A 11 16.13 30.87 -2.01
CA ASP A 11 16.99 30.23 -1.01
C ASP A 11 16.24 29.04 -0.39
N ASN A 12 16.91 27.88 -0.31
CA ASN A 12 16.36 26.64 0.29
C ASN A 12 17.18 26.15 1.49
N GLN A 13 18.18 26.92 1.91
CA GLN A 13 19.07 26.57 3.00
C GLN A 13 18.67 27.29 4.29
N ASN A 14 18.01 28.46 4.15
CA ASN A 14 17.67 29.32 5.28
C ASN A 14 16.17 29.64 5.30
N SER A 15 15.68 29.94 6.50
CA SER A 15 14.36 30.51 6.72
C SER A 15 14.42 32.03 6.82
N LYS A 16 13.33 32.73 6.53
CA LYS A 16 13.23 34.18 6.67
C LYS A 16 13.13 34.57 8.14
N THR A 17 14.07 35.39 8.60
CA THR A 17 14.17 35.86 10.00
C THR A 17 14.19 37.39 10.08
N ALA A 18 13.84 37.95 11.25
CA ALA A 18 14.07 39.36 11.56
C ALA A 18 15.56 39.66 11.83
N GLY A 19 16.38 39.67 10.77
CA GLY A 19 17.84 39.78 10.84
C GLY A 19 18.53 38.42 11.00
N PRO A 20 19.87 38.32 10.82
CA PRO A 20 20.58 37.04 10.68
C PRO A 20 20.49 36.06 11.86
N ARG A 21 20.11 36.54 13.06
CA ARG A 21 19.91 35.73 14.27
C ARG A 21 18.59 36.06 14.99
N GLY A 22 17.63 36.63 14.25
CA GLY A 22 16.32 36.99 14.77
C GLY A 22 15.31 35.84 14.73
N PRO A 23 14.10 36.04 15.26
CA PRO A 23 13.00 35.09 15.15
C PRO A 23 12.56 34.87 13.70
N LEU A 24 11.94 33.71 13.45
CA LEU A 24 11.30 33.37 12.17
C LEU A 24 10.08 34.25 11.89
N LEU A 25 9.86 34.58 10.62
CA LEU A 25 8.72 35.38 10.19
C LEU A 25 7.60 34.51 9.60
N MET A 26 6.35 34.77 10.01
CA MET A 26 5.16 34.06 9.51
C MET A 26 4.86 34.30 8.03
N GLU A 27 5.45 35.34 7.43
CA GLU A 27 5.37 35.63 5.99
C GLU A 27 6.31 34.74 5.16
N ASP A 28 7.12 33.88 5.78
CA ASP A 28 7.91 32.88 5.07
C ASP A 28 7.01 31.77 4.50
N VAL A 29 6.41 32.08 3.34
CA VAL A 29 5.48 31.18 2.65
C VAL A 29 6.15 29.87 2.26
N TRP A 30 7.45 29.90 1.93
CA TRP A 30 8.18 28.70 1.52
C TRP A 30 8.42 27.75 2.70
N LEU A 31 8.85 28.26 3.85
CA LEU A 31 9.01 27.45 5.06
C LEU A 31 7.69 26.79 5.46
N LEU A 32 6.62 27.56 5.49
CA LEU A 32 5.29 27.06 5.88
C LEU A 32 4.80 25.98 4.92
N GLU A 33 4.93 26.18 3.61
CA GLU A 33 4.52 25.20 2.60
C GLU A 33 5.32 23.90 2.73
N LYS A 34 6.65 23.98 2.87
CA LYS A 34 7.54 22.82 2.98
C LYS A 34 7.22 21.97 4.22
N LEU A 35 7.06 22.62 5.38
CA LEU A 35 6.68 21.93 6.62
C LEU A 35 5.25 21.39 6.57
N ALA A 36 4.32 22.12 5.94
CA ALA A 36 2.95 21.66 5.81
C ALA A 36 2.83 20.37 4.99
N ASN A 37 3.64 20.23 3.93
CA ASN A 37 3.73 18.99 3.16
C ASN A 37 4.34 17.86 3.98
N LEU A 38 5.50 18.07 4.62
CA LEU A 38 6.16 17.07 5.47
C LEU A 38 5.23 16.53 6.56
N ASN A 39 4.55 17.43 7.28
CA ASN A 39 3.64 17.07 8.36
C ASN A 39 2.43 16.23 7.90
N ARG A 40 2.21 16.10 6.59
CA ARG A 40 1.08 15.39 5.98
C ARG A 40 1.52 14.26 5.04
N GLU A 41 2.80 13.88 5.05
CA GLU A 41 3.32 12.80 4.20
C GLU A 41 2.76 11.42 4.58
N ILE A 42 2.49 11.21 5.87
CA ILE A 42 2.06 9.89 6.36
C ILE A 42 0.54 9.77 6.28
N ILE A 43 0.08 8.79 5.49
CA ILE A 43 -1.31 8.33 5.44
C ILE A 43 -1.47 7.03 6.24
N PRO A 44 -2.68 6.69 6.72
CA PRO A 44 -2.91 5.43 7.44
C PRO A 44 -2.48 4.21 6.60
N GLU A 45 -1.73 3.31 7.23
CA GLU A 45 -1.36 2.04 6.60
C GLU A 45 -2.56 1.09 6.44
N ARG A 46 -2.42 0.07 5.58
CA ARG A 46 -3.44 -0.96 5.45
C ARG A 46 -3.58 -1.74 6.76
N ARG A 47 -4.81 -2.04 7.18
CA ARG A 47 -5.09 -2.86 8.38
C ARG A 47 -4.35 -4.21 8.35
N MET A 48 -4.35 -4.86 7.19
CA MET A 48 -3.63 -6.10 6.89
C MET A 48 -2.79 -5.91 5.62
N HIS A 49 -1.75 -6.72 5.46
CA HIS A 49 -0.81 -6.59 4.34
C HIS A 49 -0.19 -5.18 4.22
N ALA A 50 0.09 -4.53 5.36
CA ALA A 50 0.71 -3.19 5.43
C ALA A 50 2.09 -3.16 4.79
N LYS A 51 2.87 -4.24 4.98
CA LYS A 51 4.18 -4.42 4.36
C LYS A 51 4.03 -5.14 3.02
N GLY A 52 4.46 -4.49 1.94
CA GLY A 52 4.43 -5.05 0.60
C GLY A 52 5.31 -4.26 -0.38
N SER A 53 5.48 -4.82 -1.57
CA SER A 53 6.17 -4.19 -2.69
C SER A 53 5.35 -4.44 -3.96
N GLY A 54 5.48 -3.58 -4.96
CA GLY A 54 4.74 -3.69 -6.22
C GLY A 54 5.66 -3.50 -7.41
N ALA A 55 5.32 -4.14 -8.53
CA ALA A 55 5.97 -3.97 -9.81
C ALA A 55 4.91 -3.81 -10.90
N PHE A 56 5.24 -3.04 -11.94
CA PHE A 56 4.46 -3.03 -13.17
C PHE A 56 4.85 -4.22 -14.04
N GLY A 57 3.89 -4.71 -14.84
CA GLY A 57 4.12 -5.80 -15.77
C GLY A 57 3.01 -5.90 -16.78
N THR A 58 3.15 -6.84 -17.72
CA THR A 58 2.13 -7.16 -18.70
C THR A 58 1.63 -8.56 -18.48
N PHE A 59 0.31 -8.73 -18.55
CA PHE A 59 -0.33 -10.03 -18.58
C PHE A 59 -0.66 -10.39 -20.01
N THR A 60 -0.43 -11.65 -20.39
CA THR A 60 -0.82 -12.13 -21.70
C THR A 60 -1.32 -13.56 -21.63
N VAL A 61 -2.42 -13.82 -22.35
CA VAL A 61 -3.02 -15.15 -22.41
C VAL A 61 -2.27 -16.02 -23.41
N THR A 62 -2.15 -17.31 -23.15
CA THR A 62 -1.46 -18.23 -24.07
C THR A 62 -2.44 -19.05 -24.92
N HIS A 63 -3.66 -19.30 -24.42
CA HIS A 63 -4.67 -20.14 -25.05
C HIS A 63 -6.04 -19.46 -25.01
N ASP A 64 -6.84 -19.60 -26.06
CA ASP A 64 -8.20 -19.06 -26.07
C ASP A 64 -9.07 -19.82 -25.04
N ILE A 65 -9.70 -19.06 -24.15
CA ILE A 65 -10.62 -19.55 -23.12
C ILE A 65 -12.01 -18.91 -23.23
N SER A 66 -12.33 -18.30 -24.39
CA SER A 66 -13.62 -17.66 -24.69
C SER A 66 -14.84 -18.56 -24.41
N LYS A 67 -14.68 -19.89 -24.51
CA LYS A 67 -15.70 -20.87 -24.12
C LYS A 67 -16.11 -20.82 -22.65
N TYR A 68 -15.25 -20.31 -21.76
CA TYR A 68 -15.47 -20.29 -20.31
C TYR A 68 -15.78 -18.89 -19.77
N THR A 69 -15.37 -17.83 -20.47
CA THR A 69 -15.52 -16.46 -19.99
C THR A 69 -15.64 -15.47 -21.14
N ARG A 70 -16.40 -14.39 -20.90
CA ARG A 70 -16.55 -13.26 -21.81
C ARG A 70 -15.63 -12.08 -21.47
N ALA A 71 -14.77 -12.22 -20.46
CA ALA A 71 -13.89 -11.14 -20.04
C ALA A 71 -12.78 -10.88 -21.08
N LYS A 72 -12.76 -9.67 -21.65
CA LYS A 72 -11.80 -9.29 -22.71
C LYS A 72 -10.33 -9.36 -22.33
N LEU A 73 -10.01 -9.34 -21.03
CA LEU A 73 -8.66 -9.60 -20.52
C LEU A 73 -8.08 -10.91 -21.07
N PHE A 74 -8.94 -11.89 -21.37
CA PHE A 74 -8.52 -13.23 -21.77
C PHE A 74 -8.59 -13.51 -23.29
N GLU A 75 -8.83 -12.50 -24.12
CA GLU A 75 -9.12 -12.67 -25.56
C GLU A 75 -7.86 -12.69 -26.45
N LYS A 76 -6.68 -12.19 -25.99
CA LYS A 76 -5.48 -12.01 -26.84
C LYS A 76 -4.26 -12.82 -26.41
N ARG A 77 -3.60 -13.44 -27.40
CA ARG A 77 -2.42 -14.31 -27.24
C ARG A 77 -1.07 -13.59 -27.20
N GLY A 78 -0.12 -14.07 -26.38
CA GLY A 78 1.29 -13.63 -26.32
C GLY A 78 2.04 -14.08 -25.05
N ALA A 79 3.35 -13.83 -25.02
CA ALA A 79 4.36 -14.53 -24.20
C ALA A 79 4.38 -14.15 -22.69
N ALA A 80 4.95 -15.06 -21.87
CA ALA A 80 4.85 -15.08 -20.41
C ALA A 80 6.18 -14.78 -19.71
N ASP A 81 6.10 -14.22 -18.49
CA ASP A 81 7.14 -14.29 -17.44
C ASP A 81 6.47 -14.34 -16.06
N ALA A 82 7.00 -15.16 -15.13
CA ALA A 82 6.49 -15.29 -13.76
C ALA A 82 7.62 -15.62 -12.76
N GLU A 83 7.62 -14.95 -11.61
CA GLU A 83 8.44 -15.28 -10.43
C GLU A 83 7.56 -15.31 -9.15
N ARG A 84 7.93 -16.10 -8.12
CA ARG A 84 7.06 -16.56 -7.01
C ARG A 84 7.69 -16.40 -5.61
N ASP A 85 6.91 -15.93 -4.62
CA ASP A 85 7.18 -16.01 -3.16
C ASP A 85 5.86 -16.04 -2.33
N ILE A 86 5.91 -16.44 -1.05
CA ILE A 86 4.79 -16.53 -0.11
C ILE A 86 4.42 -15.16 0.48
N ARG A 87 3.40 -14.52 -0.11
CA ARG A 87 2.92 -13.16 0.17
C ARG A 87 1.42 -13.07 -0.13
N GLY A 88 0.75 -12.04 0.38
CA GLY A 88 -0.48 -11.58 -0.27
C GLY A 88 -0.15 -11.22 -1.71
N PHE A 89 -0.83 -11.83 -2.67
CA PHE A 89 -0.56 -11.69 -4.09
C PHE A 89 -1.75 -11.03 -4.76
N ALA A 90 -1.64 -9.71 -4.94
CA ALA A 90 -2.67 -8.90 -5.56
C ALA A 90 -2.22 -8.44 -6.95
N LEU A 91 -2.98 -8.81 -7.98
CA LEU A 91 -2.81 -8.32 -9.34
C LEU A 91 -3.96 -7.37 -9.68
N LYS A 92 -3.61 -6.19 -10.19
CA LYS A 92 -4.55 -5.23 -10.75
C LYS A 92 -4.39 -5.23 -12.28
N PHE A 93 -5.43 -5.68 -12.97
CA PHE A 93 -5.51 -5.67 -14.41
C PHE A 93 -6.21 -4.42 -14.88
N TYR A 94 -5.48 -3.57 -15.61
CA TYR A 94 -6.05 -2.42 -16.28
C TYR A 94 -6.61 -2.86 -17.63
N THR A 95 -7.93 -3.02 -17.71
CA THR A 95 -8.62 -3.50 -18.92
C THR A 95 -9.46 -2.41 -19.57
N LYS A 96 -9.82 -2.60 -20.85
CA LYS A 96 -10.69 -1.66 -21.57
C LYS A 96 -12.14 -1.65 -21.07
N GLU A 97 -12.54 -2.64 -20.29
CA GLU A 97 -13.91 -2.80 -19.79
C GLU A 97 -14.02 -2.60 -18.28
N GLY A 98 -12.98 -2.04 -17.67
CA GLY A 98 -12.89 -1.83 -16.24
C GLY A 98 -11.66 -2.49 -15.65
N ASN A 99 -11.20 -1.93 -14.53
CA ASN A 99 -10.10 -2.54 -13.79
C ASN A 99 -10.62 -3.79 -13.09
N TRP A 100 -9.83 -4.87 -13.16
CA TRP A 100 -10.13 -6.11 -12.45
C TRP A 100 -9.02 -6.41 -11.46
N ASP A 101 -9.40 -6.71 -10.22
CA ASP A 101 -8.45 -7.00 -9.14
C ASP A 101 -8.56 -8.48 -8.76
N LEU A 102 -7.47 -9.22 -8.95
CA LEU A 102 -7.31 -10.57 -8.43
C LEU A 102 -6.51 -10.49 -7.14
N VAL A 103 -7.20 -10.55 -6.01
CA VAL A 103 -6.60 -10.45 -4.66
C VAL A 103 -6.56 -11.84 -4.04
N GLY A 104 -5.38 -12.46 -4.08
CA GLY A 104 -5.18 -13.81 -3.56
C GLY A 104 -4.08 -13.88 -2.49
N ASN A 105 -3.91 -15.10 -1.97
CA ASN A 105 -2.78 -15.47 -1.14
C ASN A 105 -1.98 -16.57 -1.85
N ASN A 106 -0.78 -16.81 -1.35
CA ASN A 106 0.09 -17.88 -1.83
C ASN A 106 -0.30 -19.28 -1.29
N ILE A 107 -1.31 -19.38 -0.41
CA ILE A 107 -1.88 -20.62 0.10
C ILE A 107 -3.27 -20.85 -0.53
N PRO A 108 -3.67 -22.10 -0.79
CA PRO A 108 -4.91 -22.40 -1.52
C PRO A 108 -6.17 -22.37 -0.63
N VAL A 109 -6.01 -22.20 0.68
CA VAL A 109 -7.09 -22.17 1.68
C VAL A 109 -6.92 -20.96 2.60
N PHE A 110 -7.98 -20.60 3.32
CA PHE A 110 -7.95 -19.53 4.32
C PHE A 110 -8.28 -20.09 5.71
N PHE A 111 -7.92 -19.36 6.77
CA PHE A 111 -8.03 -19.82 8.16
C PHE A 111 -9.47 -19.88 8.68
N ILE A 112 -10.38 -19.14 8.06
CA ILE A 112 -11.79 -19.03 8.47
C ILE A 112 -12.70 -19.31 7.28
N GLN A 113 -13.89 -19.81 7.57
CA GLN A 113 -14.92 -20.09 6.58
C GLN A 113 -15.89 -18.92 6.39
N ASP A 114 -16.20 -18.19 7.47
CA ASP A 114 -17.15 -17.07 7.47
C ASP A 114 -16.41 -15.74 7.69
N ALA A 115 -16.69 -14.75 6.83
CA ALA A 115 -16.10 -13.42 6.90
C ALA A 115 -16.40 -12.68 8.22
N MET A 116 -17.49 -13.02 8.92
CA MET A 116 -17.80 -12.48 10.24
C MET A 116 -16.69 -12.75 11.26
N LYS A 117 -15.92 -13.83 11.09
CA LYS A 117 -14.77 -14.18 11.94
C LYS A 117 -13.47 -13.46 11.60
N PHE A 118 -13.47 -12.64 10.55
CA PHE A 118 -12.25 -11.95 10.13
C PHE A 118 -11.70 -10.97 11.17
N PRO A 119 -12.51 -10.14 11.85
CA PRO A 119 -12.01 -9.28 12.93
C PRO A 119 -11.42 -10.09 14.09
N ASP A 120 -12.08 -11.19 14.49
CA ASP A 120 -11.61 -12.08 15.57
C ASP A 120 -10.22 -12.65 15.24
N LEU A 121 -10.06 -13.22 14.04
CA LEU A 121 -8.78 -13.74 13.56
C LEU A 121 -7.70 -12.66 13.50
N VAL A 122 -8.03 -11.48 12.97
CA VAL A 122 -7.06 -10.37 12.83
C VAL A 122 -6.59 -9.90 14.21
N HIS A 123 -7.49 -9.76 15.18
CA HIS A 123 -7.12 -9.39 16.54
C HIS A 123 -6.28 -10.46 17.23
N ALA A 124 -6.58 -11.74 17.01
CA ALA A 124 -5.82 -12.86 17.56
C ALA A 124 -4.41 -12.99 16.95
N VAL A 125 -4.22 -12.69 15.66
CA VAL A 125 -2.91 -12.78 14.98
C VAL A 125 -2.01 -11.59 15.31
N LYS A 126 -2.61 -10.40 15.49
CA LYS A 126 -1.88 -9.15 15.70
C LYS A 126 -1.23 -9.12 17.08
N MET A 127 -0.40 -8.09 17.28
CA MET A 127 0.15 -7.76 18.58
C MET A 127 -0.96 -7.66 19.62
N GLU A 128 -0.69 -8.18 20.82
CA GLU A 128 -1.63 -8.06 21.93
C GLU A 128 -1.88 -6.57 22.28
N PRO A 129 -3.14 -6.21 22.58
CA PRO A 129 -3.54 -4.80 22.67
C PRO A 129 -2.98 -4.06 23.89
N ASP A 130 -2.60 -4.77 24.96
CA ASP A 130 -2.04 -4.21 26.18
C ASP A 130 -0.58 -3.76 26.01
N ARG A 131 0.21 -4.50 25.22
CA ARG A 131 1.66 -4.32 25.10
C ARG A 131 2.18 -4.06 23.70
N ALA A 132 1.34 -4.17 22.67
CA ALA A 132 1.74 -4.08 21.28
C ALA A 132 2.93 -5.01 20.96
N PHE A 133 2.85 -6.27 21.39
CA PHE A 133 3.88 -7.30 21.20
C PHE A 133 3.25 -8.70 21.08
N PRO A 134 3.83 -9.64 20.30
CA PRO A 134 5.01 -9.50 19.44
C PRO A 134 4.69 -8.97 18.03
N GLN A 135 5.65 -8.24 17.44
CA GLN A 135 5.51 -7.73 16.08
C GLN A 135 5.73 -8.84 15.04
N ALA A 136 4.78 -8.96 14.11
CA ALA A 136 4.86 -9.85 12.94
C ALA A 136 5.14 -11.34 13.26
N ALA A 137 4.65 -11.83 14.40
CA ALA A 137 4.77 -13.23 14.81
C ALA A 137 3.42 -13.76 15.29
N THR A 138 3.16 -15.05 15.05
CA THR A 138 2.01 -15.79 15.58
C THR A 138 2.37 -16.62 16.82
N ALA A 139 3.62 -16.55 17.27
CA ALA A 139 4.11 -17.27 18.45
C ALA A 139 3.77 -16.48 19.74
N HIS A 140 2.47 -16.34 20.03
CA HIS A 140 1.95 -15.74 21.26
C HIS A 140 0.54 -16.28 21.57
N ASP A 141 0.12 -16.11 22.82
CA ASP A 141 -1.00 -16.84 23.42
C ASP A 141 -2.32 -16.55 22.70
N THR A 142 -2.62 -15.28 22.39
CA THR A 142 -3.91 -14.91 21.79
C THR A 142 -4.16 -15.52 20.41
N PHE A 143 -3.10 -15.82 19.65
CA PHE A 143 -3.24 -16.53 18.38
C PHE A 143 -3.57 -18.00 18.60
N TRP A 144 -2.88 -18.67 19.52
CA TRP A 144 -3.07 -20.10 19.77
C TRP A 144 -4.35 -20.40 20.57
N ASP A 145 -4.87 -19.44 21.32
CA ASP A 145 -6.20 -19.53 21.95
C ASP A 145 -7.34 -19.50 20.91
N PHE A 146 -7.11 -18.92 19.73
CA PHE A 146 -8.09 -18.86 18.64
C PHE A 146 -8.14 -20.14 17.78
N ILE A 147 -7.04 -20.90 17.73
CA ILE A 147 -6.87 -22.11 16.89
C ILE A 147 -7.47 -23.34 17.56
#